data_AF-A0A377HTJ6-F1
#
_entry.id   AF-A0A377HTJ6-F1
#
_cell.length_a   1.000
_cell.length_b   1.000
_cell.length_c   1.000
_cell.angle_alpha   90.00
_cell.angle_beta   90.00
_cell.angle_gamma   90.00
#
_symmetry.space_group_name_H-M   'P 1'
#
loop_
_entity.id
_entity.type
_entity.pdbx_description
1 polymer ?
#
loop_
_entity_poly.entity_id
_entity_poly.type
_entity_poly.pdbx_seq_one_letter_code
_entity_poly.pdbx_strand_id
1 'polypeptide(L)'
;MQFDERIQAAKTLIDECLAEWSKDSRPELKTIIDRAFNVDKEGNLNTGRILELRRVEIQYPRWLNAMQAIIESIQVVSSKSYVRFYERVGDSDQYQPISLDIAGVAN
;
A
#
# COMPACT_ATOMS: atom_id res chain seq x y z
N MET A 1 -0.58 -0.92 -11.22
CA MET A 1 -2.04 -0.74 -11.26
C MET A 1 -2.77 -1.37 -10.08
N GLN A 2 -2.43 -2.58 -9.60
CA GLN A 2 -3.18 -3.22 -8.51
C GLN A 2 -2.99 -2.58 -7.11
N PHE A 3 -1.96 -1.76 -6.94
CA PHE A 3 -1.69 -1.04 -5.70
C PHE A 3 -2.71 0.08 -5.47
N ASP A 4 -3.02 0.82 -6.53
CA ASP A 4 -3.80 2.05 -6.43
C ASP A 4 -5.23 1.75 -5.95
N GLU A 5 -5.85 0.68 -6.46
CA GLU A 5 -7.25 0.35 -6.14
C GLU A 5 -7.48 -0.01 -4.67
N ARG A 6 -6.58 -0.79 -4.05
CA ARG A 6 -6.77 -1.24 -2.66
C ARG A 6 -6.46 -0.13 -1.66
N ILE A 7 -5.41 0.64 -1.93
CA ILE A 7 -5.07 1.79 -1.09
C ILE A 7 -6.17 2.87 -1.23
N GLN A 8 -6.73 3.05 -2.42
CA GLN A 8 -7.89 3.91 -2.66
C GLN A 8 -9.13 3.43 -1.89
N ALA A 9 -9.42 2.12 -1.87
CA ALA A 9 -10.52 1.56 -1.10
C ALA A 9 -10.35 1.84 0.41
N ALA A 10 -9.13 1.70 0.93
CA ALA A 10 -8.84 1.99 2.32
C ALA A 10 -8.95 3.49 2.64
N LYS A 11 -8.57 4.37 1.71
CA LYS A 11 -8.79 5.82 1.82
C LYS A 11 -10.28 6.15 1.96
N THR A 12 -11.14 5.54 1.14
CA THR A 12 -12.60 5.75 1.22
C THR A 12 -13.13 5.44 2.62
N LEU A 13 -12.70 4.33 3.23
CA LEU A 13 -13.12 3.97 4.59
C LEU A 13 -12.67 4.99 5.66
N ILE A 14 -11.47 5.56 5.49
CA ILE A 14 -10.95 6.61 6.37
C ILE A 14 -11.76 7.90 6.18
N ASP A 15 -12.00 8.31 4.94
CA ASP A 15 -12.78 9.51 4.60
C ASP A 15 -14.20 9.42 5.20
N GLU A 16 -14.84 8.25 5.14
CA GLU A 16 -16.15 8.00 5.76
C GLU A 16 -16.12 8.12 7.29
N CYS A 17 -15.06 7.65 7.95
CA CYS A 17 -14.88 7.83 9.39
C CYS A 17 -14.73 9.31 9.76
N LEU A 18 -13.88 10.03 9.05
CA LEU A 18 -13.63 11.44 9.29
C LEU A 18 -14.86 12.29 9.00
N ALA A 19 -15.61 11.98 7.94
CA ALA A 19 -16.85 12.68 7.61
C ALA A 19 -17.90 12.52 8.72
N GLU A 20 -18.03 11.32 9.30
CA GLU A 20 -18.94 11.09 10.42
C GLU A 20 -18.49 11.83 11.68
N TRP A 21 -17.22 11.70 12.08
CA TRP A 21 -16.72 12.34 13.31
C TRP A 21 -16.68 13.86 13.20
N SER A 22 -16.54 14.38 11.97
CA SER A 22 -16.52 15.82 11.70
C SER A 22 -17.90 16.42 11.42
N LYS A 23 -18.99 15.64 11.49
CA LYS A 23 -20.34 16.08 11.10
C LYS A 23 -20.78 17.38 11.78
N ASP A 24 -20.53 17.50 13.08
CA ASP A 24 -20.87 18.67 13.90
C ASP A 24 -19.65 19.55 14.20
N SER A 25 -18.53 19.32 13.50
CA SER A 25 -17.32 20.12 13.64
C SER A 25 -17.47 21.47 12.95
N ARG A 26 -16.72 22.46 13.44
CA ARG A 26 -16.58 23.74 12.75
C ARG A 26 -15.95 23.53 11.36
N PRO A 27 -16.37 24.27 10.32
CA PRO A 27 -15.83 24.14 8.96
C PRO A 27 -14.29 24.27 8.90
N GLU A 28 -13.71 25.09 9.77
CA GLU A 28 -12.26 25.27 9.90
C GLU A 28 -11.57 23.97 10.33
N LEU A 29 -12.15 23.23 11.29
CA LEU A 29 -11.62 21.95 11.75
C LEU A 29 -11.74 20.87 10.67
N LYS A 30 -12.87 20.83 9.96
CA LYS A 30 -13.08 19.93 8.82
C LYS A 30 -12.04 20.18 7.72
N THR A 31 -11.75 21.44 7.42
CA THR A 31 -10.71 21.82 6.45
C THR A 31 -9.32 21.37 6.87
N ILE A 32 -8.99 21.45 8.17
CA ILE A 32 -7.70 20.97 8.70
C ILE A 32 -7.60 19.45 8.55
N ILE A 33 -8.67 18.72 8.88
CA ILE A 33 -8.75 17.26 8.72
C ILE A 33 -8.58 16.91 7.24
N ASP A 34 -9.38 17.48 6.34
CA ASP A 34 -9.29 17.18 4.90
C ASP A 34 -7.88 17.45 4.33
N ARG A 35 -7.19 18.50 4.80
CA ARG A 35 -5.80 18.80 4.39
C ARG A 35 -4.77 17.85 4.97
N ALA A 36 -4.93 17.42 6.22
CA ALA A 36 -4.01 16.47 6.85
C ALA A 36 -4.08 15.09 6.17
N PHE A 37 -5.25 14.76 5.63
CA PHE A 37 -5.55 13.47 5.01
C PHE A 37 -5.56 13.51 3.48
N ASN A 38 -5.41 14.68 2.87
CA ASN A 38 -5.30 14.78 1.42
C ASN A 38 -3.97 14.18 0.93
N VAL A 39 -4.13 13.42 -0.15
CA VAL A 39 -3.10 12.81 -0.98
C VAL A 39 -2.37 13.90 -1.77
N ASP A 40 -1.24 13.56 -2.39
CA ASP A 40 -0.54 14.54 -3.22
C ASP A 40 -1.38 15.01 -4.42
N LYS A 41 -0.87 15.98 -5.17
CA LYS A 41 -1.60 16.60 -6.30
C LYS A 41 -1.97 15.62 -7.41
N GLU A 42 -1.38 14.43 -7.43
CA GLU A 42 -1.63 13.38 -8.42
C GLU A 42 -2.66 12.34 -7.92
N GLY A 43 -3.17 12.51 -6.70
CA GLY A 43 -4.09 11.55 -6.09
C GLY A 43 -3.36 10.40 -5.39
N ASN A 44 -2.03 10.41 -5.34
CA ASN A 44 -1.25 9.30 -4.79
C ASN A 44 -1.17 9.40 -3.27
N LEU A 45 -1.51 8.29 -2.63
CA LEU A 45 -1.44 8.14 -1.19
C LEU A 45 0.01 8.13 -0.72
N ASN A 46 0.36 9.08 0.14
CA ASN A 46 1.65 9.11 0.79
C ASN A 46 1.72 7.99 1.84
N THR A 47 2.42 6.90 1.51
CA THR A 47 2.58 5.72 2.37
C THR A 47 3.19 6.06 3.73
N GLY A 48 4.11 7.04 3.79
CA GLY A 48 4.68 7.52 5.06
C GLY A 48 3.62 8.11 5.98
N ARG A 49 2.74 8.96 5.45
CA ARG A 49 1.62 9.55 6.22
C ARG A 49 0.63 8.50 6.71
N ILE A 50 0.32 7.49 5.91
CA ILE A 50 -0.56 6.40 6.34
C ILE A 50 0.07 5.60 7.50
N LEU A 51 1.37 5.32 7.41
CA LEU A 51 2.09 4.63 8.48
C LEU A 51 2.15 5.46 9.77
N GLU A 52 2.25 6.79 9.67
CA GLU A 52 2.11 7.70 10.82
C GLU A 52 0.71 7.63 11.41
N LEU A 53 -0.31 7.65 10.56
CA LEU A 53 -1.71 7.61 10.96
C LEU A 53 -2.08 6.35 11.75
N ARG A 54 -1.53 5.21 11.34
CA ARG A 54 -1.68 3.93 12.06
C ARG A 54 -1.17 3.98 13.50
N ARG A 55 -0.21 4.86 13.80
CA ARG A 55 0.34 4.99 15.17
C ARG A 55 -0.63 5.68 16.12
N VAL A 56 -1.70 6.30 15.60
CA VAL A 56 -2.74 6.90 16.42
C VAL A 56 -3.65 5.80 16.96
N GLU A 57 -3.65 5.63 18.28
CA GLU A 57 -4.49 4.64 18.95
C GLU A 57 -5.95 5.12 19.02
N ILE A 58 -6.76 4.67 18.06
CA ILE A 58 -8.20 4.91 18.05
C ILE A 58 -8.92 3.56 18.13
N GLN A 59 -9.72 3.38 19.19
CA GLN A 59 -10.41 2.13 19.52
C GLN A 59 -11.78 1.98 18.83
N TYR A 60 -12.01 2.70 17.74
CA TYR A 60 -13.29 2.66 17.03
C TYR A 60 -13.32 1.48 16.04
N PRO A 61 -14.32 0.58 16.08
CA PRO A 61 -14.32 -0.63 15.25
C PRO A 61 -14.14 -0.38 13.75
N ARG A 62 -14.81 0.63 13.20
CA ARG A 62 -14.69 0.96 11.76
C ARG A 62 -13.30 1.51 11.41
N TRP A 63 -12.67 2.24 12.33
CA TRP A 63 -11.31 2.73 12.17
C TRP A 63 -10.30 1.58 12.16
N LEU A 64 -10.43 0.64 13.09
CA LEU A 64 -9.59 -0.54 13.16
C LEU A 64 -9.71 -1.37 11.87
N ASN A 65 -10.92 -1.54 11.35
CA ASN A 65 -11.15 -2.20 10.05
C ASN A 65 -10.48 -1.47 8.89
N ALA A 66 -10.58 -0.13 8.83
CA ALA A 66 -9.90 0.67 7.82
C ALA A 66 -8.37 0.51 7.90
N MET A 67 -7.79 0.60 9.10
CA MET A 67 -6.35 0.41 9.30
C MET A 67 -5.88 -1.00 8.95
N GLN A 68 -6.68 -2.02 9.25
CA GLN A 68 -6.40 -3.41 8.89
C GLN A 68 -6.39 -3.59 7.36
N ALA A 69 -7.38 -3.04 6.66
CA ALA A 69 -7.44 -3.08 5.19
C ALA A 69 -6.22 -2.40 4.53
N ILE A 70 -5.69 -1.32 5.12
CA ILE A 70 -4.46 -0.70 4.64
C ILE A 70 -3.27 -1.65 4.80
N ILE A 71 -3.11 -2.30 5.95
CA ILE A 71 -1.98 -3.21 6.21
C ILE A 71 -2.00 -4.38 5.22
N GLU A 72 -3.17 -4.98 4.99
CA GLU A 72 -3.34 -6.07 4.02
C GLU A 72 -3.01 -5.61 2.60
N SER A 73 -3.35 -4.37 2.27
CA SER A 73 -2.98 -3.77 0.99
C SER A 73 -1.47 -3.62 0.84
N ILE A 74 -0.75 -3.20 1.89
CA ILE A 74 0.72 -3.05 1.88
C ILE A 74 1.45 -4.40 1.84
N GLN A 75 0.93 -5.46 2.46
CA GLN A 75 1.58 -6.78 2.46
C GLN A 75 1.61 -7.41 1.06
N VAL A 76 0.54 -7.29 0.28
CA VAL A 76 0.45 -7.87 -1.08
C VAL A 76 1.38 -7.17 -2.07
N VAL A 77 1.71 -5.92 -1.79
CA VAL A 77 2.70 -5.11 -2.51
C VAL A 77 4.14 -5.59 -2.31
N SER A 78 4.44 -6.25 -1.19
CA SER A 78 5.80 -6.63 -0.77
C SER A 78 6.25 -8.03 -1.23
N SER A 79 5.47 -8.78 -2.00
CA SER A 79 5.89 -10.12 -2.44
C SER A 79 6.89 -10.03 -3.59
N LYS A 80 8.19 -10.09 -3.29
CA LYS A 80 9.21 -10.38 -4.32
C LYS A 80 9.22 -11.88 -4.60
N SER A 81 8.69 -12.27 -5.76
CA SER A 81 8.87 -13.62 -6.29
C SER A 81 10.35 -13.86 -6.58
N TYR A 82 10.97 -14.82 -5.88
CA TYR A 82 12.35 -15.23 -6.12
C TYR A 82 12.36 -16.48 -7.00
N VAL A 83 12.77 -16.31 -8.26
CA VAL A 83 12.84 -17.40 -9.25
C VAL A 83 14.30 -17.77 -9.48
N ARG A 84 14.63 -19.06 -9.45
CA ARG A 84 15.95 -19.59 -9.83
C ARG A 84 15.79 -20.47 -11.07
N PHE A 85 16.61 -20.22 -12.08
CA PHE A 85 16.70 -21.04 -13.27
C PHE A 85 17.97 -21.89 -13.21
N TYR A 86 17.87 -23.13 -13.65
CA TYR A 86 18.97 -24.07 -13.68
C TYR A 86 19.03 -24.73 -15.06
N GLU A 87 20.24 -24.97 -15.55
CA GLU A 87 20.51 -25.72 -16.79
C GLU A 87 21.22 -27.04 -16.45
N ARG A 88 20.85 -28.11 -17.16
CA ARG A 88 21.49 -29.42 -17.02
C ARG A 88 22.85 -29.42 -17.74
N VAL A 89 23.89 -29.90 -17.06
CA VAL A 89 25.25 -29.97 -17.64
C VAL A 89 25.39 -31.24 -18.47
N GLY A 90 25.26 -31.13 -19.80
CA GLY A 90 25.37 -32.25 -20.73
C GLY A 90 24.36 -33.37 -20.42
N ASP A 91 24.82 -34.62 -20.48
CA ASP A 91 24.01 -35.81 -20.15
C ASP A 91 24.06 -36.17 -18.64
N SER A 92 24.62 -35.31 -17.79
CA SER A 92 24.75 -35.57 -16.36
C SER A 92 23.50 -35.18 -15.57
N ASP A 93 23.35 -35.70 -14.36
CA ASP A 93 22.33 -35.24 -13.39
C ASP A 93 22.70 -33.95 -12.65
N GLN A 94 23.74 -33.24 -13.09
CA GLN A 94 24.16 -31.99 -12.48
C GLN A 94 23.44 -30.80 -13.11
N TYR A 95 23.01 -29.87 -12.25
CA TYR A 95 22.32 -28.64 -12.64
C TYR A 95 23.10 -27.43 -12.13
N GLN A 96 23.36 -26.47 -13.01
CA GLN A 96 24.05 -25.22 -12.68
C GLN A 96 23.11 -24.02 -12.76
N PRO A 97 23.22 -23.04 -11.84
CA PRO A 97 22.37 -21.87 -11.85
C PRO A 97 22.68 -20.97 -13.05
N ILE A 98 21.63 -20.52 -13.74
CA ILE A 98 21.75 -19.54 -14.83
C ILE A 98 21.78 -18.14 -14.21
N SER A 99 22.88 -17.40 -14.42
CA SER A 99 22.93 -15.98 -14.07
C SER A 99 22.14 -15.19 -15.11
N LEU A 100 20.96 -14.71 -14.72
CA LEU A 100 20.14 -13.84 -15.56
C LEU A 100 20.58 -12.39 -15.40
N ASP A 101 21.07 -11.79 -16.49
CA ASP A 101 21.18 -10.34 -16.59
C ASP A 101 19.85 -9.76 -17.07
N ILE A 102 19.05 -9.26 -16.13
CA ILE A 102 17.72 -8.71 -16.39
C ILE A 102 17.82 -7.25 -16.87
N ALA A 103 19.01 -6.63 -16.83
CA ALA A 103 19.21 -5.23 -17.22
C ALA A 103 19.42 -5.03 -18.74
N GLY A 104 19.56 -6.12 -19.52
CA GLY A 104 19.91 -6.06 -20.95
C GLY A 104 18.74 -5.92 -21.95
N VAL A 105 17.48 -5.88 -21.51
CA VAL A 105 16.32 -5.80 -22.43
C VAL A 105 15.87 -4.35 -22.59
N ALA A 106 16.60 -3.61 -23.42
CA ALA A 106 16.13 -2.38 -24.05
C ALA A 106 16.59 -2.39 -25.53
N ASN A 107 15.67 -2.73 -26.43
CA ASN A 107 15.65 -2.31 -27.83
C ASN A 107 14.21 -2.39 -28.33
#